data_AF-A0AAF0Q3A5-F1
#
_entry.id   AF-A0AAF0Q3A5-F1
#
_cell.length_a   1.000
_cell.length_b   1.000
_cell.length_c   1.000
_cell.angle_alpha   90.00
_cell.angle_beta   90.00
_cell.angle_gamma   90.00
#
_symmetry.space_group_name_H-M   'P 1'
#
loop_
_entity.id
_entity.type
_entity.pdbx_description
1 polymer ?
#
loop_
_entity_poly.entity_id
_entity_poly.type
_entity_poly.pdbx_seq_one_letter_code
_entity_poly.pdbx_strand_id
1 'polypeptide(L)'
;MVEDDCVSNVNPLPNVHSKTMTKAVEYWKKHSEEGVSKDMLMDFDKAFVKVHHSILYDLILAANFLNDKEILDMICQEVAGRIKGFYSRGRRRDL
;
A
#
# COMPACT_ATOMS: atom_id res chain seq x y z
N MET A 1 1.73 28.03 2.15
CA MET A 1 1.54 28.00 3.60
C MET A 1 1.06 26.59 3.92
N VAL A 2 1.96 25.72 4.38
CA VAL A 2 1.58 24.39 4.85
C VAL A 2 1.38 24.55 6.34
N GLU A 3 0.14 24.40 6.80
CA GLU A 3 -0.21 24.45 8.21
C GLU A 3 0.40 23.21 8.87
N ASP A 4 1.51 23.44 9.56
CA ASP A 4 2.24 22.46 10.36
C ASP A 4 1.48 22.27 11.69
N ASP A 5 0.33 21.61 11.64
CA ASP A 5 -0.42 21.15 12.83
C ASP A 5 -0.49 19.61 12.87
N CYS A 6 0.53 18.94 12.31
CA CYS A 6 0.60 17.48 12.20
C CYS A 6 1.50 16.84 13.28
N VAL A 7 1.67 17.46 14.46
CA VAL A 7 2.44 16.86 15.57
C VAL A 7 1.85 17.21 16.95
N SER A 8 0.56 16.95 17.16
CA SER A 8 -0.02 17.09 18.51
C SER A 8 -0.93 15.93 18.92
N ASN A 9 -1.52 15.21 17.96
CA ASN A 9 -2.23 13.97 18.24
C ASN A 9 -1.48 12.80 17.63
N VAL A 10 -0.51 12.26 18.37
CA VAL A 10 0.00 10.90 18.14
C VAL A 10 -1.21 9.99 18.28
N ASN A 11 -1.90 9.73 17.16
CA ASN A 11 -3.04 8.84 17.15
C ASN A 11 -2.44 7.43 17.34
N PRO A 12 -2.57 6.83 18.53
CA PRO A 12 -1.87 5.60 18.82
C PRO A 12 -2.57 4.54 17.98
N LEU A 13 -1.95 4.20 16.85
CA LEU A 13 -2.35 3.09 15.99
C LEU A 13 -2.05 1.81 16.76
N PRO A 14 -3.02 1.26 17.51
CA PRO A 14 -2.76 0.06 18.28
C PRO A 14 -2.69 -1.04 17.23
N ASN A 15 -1.53 -1.69 17.09
CA ASN A 15 -1.26 -2.77 16.15
C ASN A 15 -0.71 -2.39 14.76
N VAL A 16 -0.35 -1.12 14.50
CA VAL A 16 0.49 -0.81 13.32
C VAL A 16 1.93 -0.59 13.77
N HIS A 17 2.81 -1.53 13.42
CA HIS A 17 4.23 -1.39 13.70
C HIS A 17 4.84 -0.23 12.92
N SER A 18 5.84 0.45 13.51
CA SER A 18 6.57 1.56 12.88
C SER A 18 7.09 1.21 11.48
N LYS A 19 7.54 -0.04 11.27
CA LYS A 19 7.99 -0.55 9.97
C LYS A 19 6.90 -0.52 8.89
N THR A 20 5.65 -0.75 9.26
CA THR A 20 4.49 -0.72 8.36
C THR A 20 4.14 0.70 7.97
N MET A 21 4.17 1.63 8.93
CA MET A 21 3.98 3.06 8.65
C MET A 21 5.08 3.63 7.75
N THR A 22 6.35 3.29 7.98
CA THR A 22 7.46 3.71 7.11
C THR A 22 7.23 3.25 5.66
N LYS A 23 6.72 2.04 5.46
CA LYS A 23 6.38 1.53 4.14
C LYS A 23 5.23 2.30 3.49
N ALA A 24 4.16 2.60 4.23
CA ALA A 24 3.06 3.41 3.70
C ALA A 24 3.55 4.81 3.26
N VAL A 25 4.44 5.43 4.04
CA VAL A 25 5.06 6.71 3.67
C VAL A 25 5.94 6.59 2.42
N GLU A 26 6.70 5.52 2.29
CA GLU A 26 7.50 5.24 1.09
C GLU A 26 6.62 5.09 -0.16
N TYR A 27 5.48 4.41 -0.01
CA TYR A 27 4.49 4.26 -1.06
C TYR A 27 3.97 5.60 -1.56
N TRP A 28 3.50 6.47 -0.66
CA TRP A 28 2.99 7.79 -1.03
C TRP A 28 4.06 8.68 -1.66
N LYS A 29 5.29 8.64 -1.13
CA LYS A 29 6.42 9.38 -1.73
C LYS A 29 6.68 8.94 -3.15
N LYS A 30 6.65 7.63 -3.44
CA LYS A 30 6.85 7.13 -4.79
C LYS A 30 5.70 7.47 -5.73
N HIS A 31 4.46 7.45 -5.26
CA HIS A 31 3.28 7.82 -6.06
C HIS A 31 3.14 9.33 -6.28
N SER A 32 3.74 10.14 -5.42
CA SER A 32 3.80 11.60 -5.56
C SER A 32 4.96 12.08 -6.44
N GLU A 33 5.87 11.20 -6.86
CA GLU A 33 7.06 11.57 -7.64
C GLU A 33 6.69 11.80 -9.11
N GLU A 34 6.82 13.04 -9.56
CA GLU A 34 6.58 13.42 -10.96
C GLU A 34 7.68 12.86 -11.88
N GLY A 35 7.30 12.37 -13.06
CA GLY A 35 8.23 11.84 -14.07
C GLY A 35 8.53 10.35 -13.95
N VAL A 36 7.96 9.64 -12.98
CA VAL A 36 8.02 8.18 -12.92
C VAL A 36 7.03 7.57 -13.94
N SER A 37 7.51 6.66 -14.78
CA SER A 37 6.64 5.93 -15.72
C SER A 37 5.64 5.05 -14.97
N LYS A 38 4.42 4.90 -15.53
CA LYS A 38 3.40 3.98 -15.02
C LYS A 38 3.93 2.55 -14.86
N ASP A 39 4.82 2.10 -15.74
CA ASP A 39 5.41 0.75 -15.67
C ASP A 39 6.31 0.60 -14.44
N MET A 40 7.11 1.63 -14.12
CA MET A 40 7.98 1.63 -12.94
C MET A 40 7.15 1.64 -11.65
N LEU A 41 6.05 2.40 -11.61
CA LEU A 41 5.10 2.37 -10.50
C LEU A 41 4.46 0.99 -10.35
N MET A 42 4.01 0.38 -11.44
CA MET A 42 3.41 -0.96 -11.39
C MET A 42 4.40 -2.04 -10.92
N ASP A 43 5.68 -1.93 -11.24
CA ASP A 43 6.70 -2.86 -10.74
C ASP A 43 7.06 -2.60 -9.28
N PHE A 44 7.09 -1.32 -8.87
CA PHE A 44 7.20 -0.94 -7.46
C PHE A 44 6.04 -1.50 -6.64
N ASP A 45 4.80 -1.34 -7.10
CA ASP A 45 3.58 -1.84 -6.45
C ASP A 45 3.64 -3.35 -6.22
N LYS A 46 4.04 -4.11 -7.25
CA LYS A 46 4.22 -5.56 -7.14
C LYS A 46 5.27 -5.93 -6.11
N ALA A 47 6.39 -5.20 -6.07
CA ALA A 47 7.45 -5.43 -5.08
C ALA A 47 6.98 -5.05 -3.66
N PHE A 48 6.19 -3.98 -3.54
CA PHE A 48 5.66 -3.45 -2.30
C PHE A 48 4.76 -4.44 -1.57
N VAL A 49 3.82 -5.07 -2.30
CA VAL A 49 2.89 -6.07 -1.75
C VAL A 49 3.50 -7.47 -1.62
N LYS A 50 4.65 -7.73 -2.25
CA LYS A 50 5.39 -9.01 -2.15
C LYS A 50 6.18 -9.13 -0.84
N VAL A 51 5.45 -9.05 0.27
CA VAL A 51 5.97 -9.15 1.64
C VAL A 51 5.48 -10.41 2.34
N HIS A 52 6.06 -10.70 3.50
CA HIS A 52 5.64 -11.81 4.35
C HIS A 52 4.19 -11.62 4.83
N HIS A 53 3.46 -12.71 5.07
CA HIS A 53 2.02 -12.67 5.42
C HIS A 53 1.73 -11.78 6.65
N SER A 54 2.63 -11.79 7.64
CA SER A 54 2.54 -10.91 8.82
C SER A 54 2.53 -9.42 8.45
N ILE A 55 3.43 -9.01 7.55
CA ILE A 55 3.54 -7.61 7.11
C ILE A 55 2.34 -7.24 6.24
N LEU A 56 1.82 -8.19 5.46
CA LEU A 56 0.64 -7.98 4.62
C LEU A 56 -0.60 -7.72 5.48
N TYR A 57 -0.78 -8.45 6.58
CA TYR A 57 -1.88 -8.22 7.52
C TYR A 57 -1.77 -6.85 8.20
N ASP A 58 -0.57 -6.48 8.65
CA ASP A 58 -0.33 -5.15 9.23
C ASP A 58 -0.61 -4.03 8.21
N LEU A 59 -0.25 -4.24 6.93
CA LEU A 59 -0.53 -3.31 5.84
C LEU A 59 -2.04 -3.17 5.58
N ILE A 60 -2.82 -4.24 5.66
CA ILE A 60 -4.29 -4.19 5.53
C ILE A 60 -4.89 -3.35 6.65
N LEU A 61 -4.47 -3.58 7.90
CA LEU A 61 -4.94 -2.81 9.05
C LEU A 61 -4.56 -1.32 8.94
N ALA A 62 -3.34 -1.03 8.51
CA ALA A 62 -2.87 0.34 8.29
C ALA A 62 -3.66 1.03 7.17
N ALA A 63 -3.83 0.38 6.02
CA ALA A 63 -4.57 0.92 4.89
C ALA A 63 -6.05 1.18 5.25
N ASN A 64 -6.66 0.26 6.00
CA ASN A 64 -8.02 0.41 6.51
C ASN A 64 -8.15 1.61 7.48
N PHE A 65 -7.16 1.82 8.34
CA PHE A 65 -7.15 2.97 9.25
C PHE A 65 -6.94 4.30 8.52
N LEU A 66 -6.03 4.32 7.54
CA LEU A 66 -5.71 5.50 6.74
C LEU A 66 -6.79 5.82 5.70
N ASN A 67 -7.76 4.93 5.51
CA ASN A 67 -8.83 5.02 4.51
C ASN A 67 -8.30 5.20 3.07
N ASP A 68 -7.12 4.63 2.78
CA ASP A 68 -6.48 4.69 1.49
C ASP A 68 -6.96 3.52 0.62
N LYS A 69 -7.89 3.83 -0.30
CA LYS A 69 -8.51 2.84 -1.18
C LYS A 69 -7.54 2.24 -2.20
N GLU A 70 -6.50 2.97 -2.60
CA GLU A 70 -5.56 2.50 -3.62
C GLU A 70 -4.64 1.43 -3.02
N ILE A 71 -4.09 1.69 -1.84
CA ILE A 71 -3.28 0.71 -1.10
C ILE A 71 -4.15 -0.51 -0.74
N LEU A 72 -5.39 -0.30 -0.29
CA LEU A 72 -6.28 -1.39 0.09
C LEU A 72 -6.64 -2.28 -1.11
N ASP A 73 -6.97 -1.72 -2.28
CA ASP A 73 -7.27 -2.48 -3.50
C ASP A 73 -6.04 -3.28 -3.96
N MET A 74 -4.85 -2.67 -3.94
CA MET A 74 -3.61 -3.33 -4.31
C MET A 74 -3.30 -4.53 -3.41
N ILE A 75 -3.43 -4.36 -2.09
CA ILE A 75 -3.21 -5.45 -1.14
C ILE A 75 -4.28 -6.54 -1.32
N CYS A 76 -5.56 -6.17 -1.48
CA CYS A 76 -6.63 -7.11 -1.76
C CYS A 76 -6.35 -7.91 -3.04
N GLN A 77 -5.81 -7.27 -4.07
CA GLN A 77 -5.44 -7.91 -5.32
C GLN A 77 -4.27 -8.88 -5.17
N GLU A 78 -3.26 -8.56 -4.34
CA GLU A 78 -2.16 -9.47 -4.02
C GLU A 78 -2.63 -10.65 -3.17
N VAL A 79 -3.44 -10.40 -2.13
CA VAL A 79 -4.04 -11.45 -1.30
C VAL A 79 -4.91 -12.37 -2.17
N ALA A 80 -5.75 -11.78 -3.03
CA ALA A 80 -6.53 -12.51 -4.01
C ALA A 80 -5.60 -13.28 -4.95
N GLY A 81 -4.49 -12.71 -5.43
CA GLY A 81 -3.51 -13.40 -6.26
C GLY A 81 -2.87 -14.61 -5.58
N ARG A 82 -2.54 -14.50 -4.29
CA ARG A 82 -2.00 -15.59 -3.46
C ARG A 82 -3.01 -16.69 -3.21
N ILE A 83 -4.27 -16.33 -2.95
CA ILE A 83 -5.39 -17.28 -2.81
C ILE A 83 -5.70 -17.94 -4.17
N LYS A 84 -5.62 -17.15 -5.24
CA LYS A 84 -5.95 -17.50 -6.62
C LYS A 84 -4.76 -18.09 -7.38
N GLY A 85 -3.73 -18.59 -6.70
CA GLY A 85 -2.67 -19.42 -7.28
C GLY A 85 -3.16 -20.65 -8.08
N PHE A 86 -4.48 -20.87 -8.16
CA PHE A 86 -5.13 -21.88 -8.99
C PHE A 86 -6.03 -21.35 -10.12
N TYR A 87 -6.31 -20.03 -10.26
CA TYR A 87 -7.20 -19.54 -11.34
C TYR A 87 -6.76 -18.21 -11.93
N SER A 88 -6.05 -18.27 -13.07
CA SER A 88 -6.15 -17.23 -14.11
C SER A 88 -5.63 -15.83 -13.75
N ARG A 89 -4.34 -15.65 -14.05
CA ARG A 89 -3.69 -14.40 -14.43
C ARG A 89 -4.56 -13.65 -15.45
N GLY A 90 -5.11 -12.51 -15.03
CA GLY A 90 -5.94 -11.69 -15.90
C GLY A 90 -6.38 -10.39 -15.23
N ARG A 91 -5.53 -9.36 -15.29
CA ARG A 91 -6.01 -7.98 -15.37
C ARG A 91 -5.54 -7.42 -16.70
N ARG A 92 -6.40 -7.57 -17.71
CA ARG A 92 -6.54 -6.52 -18.73
C ARG A 92 -7.18 -5.35 -18.00
N ARG A 93 -6.46 -4.24 -17.88
CA ARG A 93 -7.07 -2.91 -17.76
C ARG A 93 -6.89 -2.29 -19.13
N ASP A 94 -7.90 -2.44 -19.97
CA ASP A 94 -8.17 -1.54 -21.08
C ASP A 94 -9.63 -1.12 -20.93
N LEU A 95 -9.83 0.20 -21.04
CA LEU A 95 -11.02 1.03 -20.85
C LEU A 95 -11.36 1.43 -19.41
#